data_AF-A0A518LQ50-F1
#
_entry.id   AF-A0A518LQ50-F1
#
_cell.length_a   1.000
_cell.length_b   1.000
_cell.length_c   1.000
_cell.angle_alpha   90.00
_cell.angle_beta   90.00
_cell.angle_gamma   90.00
#
_symmetry.space_group_name_H-M   'P 1'
#
loop_
_entity.id
_entity.type
_entity.pdbx_description
1 polymer ?
#
loop_
_entity_poly.entity_id
_entity_poly.type
_entity_poly.pdbx_seq_one_letter_code
_entity_poly.pdbx_strand_id
1 'polypeptide(L)'
;MKTAAEHALEVESAFLAGAAANLKAAEGRVISGKWFRRADHDRAEALRAAMIDRRMFERERLSRLPHGRGFTVRGYERRFFFGKKLRSVAVASVLCPPGPLLDGSENPPPVTLAELSAHVRELVTDGKAPHLIGVCSPSGFEESVYLANLDLHNVRVVLIAPRPGGGWRVASTGRHLDERLMRIFDPEDVGEKVARVRREIESRRTDLLTGGLSADSMARRLELPQLLVRQAFEAAARQDDELRVSRQDGDVYLYRGAPADPGKENDSMSLAEWIKSLFSREGDEAKKINVLAERRAALSGRLDRMYDDIARLEKREADMVEEGRKQTSQVAKRRLASQIAHLRKDISRCNTSASILSKQINIISTHIHNLELARTGTAAEMPTSEELTEAAVNAEEMLEQLSANDELVTGLEVGLAETSISEDEAAILKELEGDAATTKSTNVSSKSADAAPPSRASGQKDRGPAQAEG
;
A
#
# COMPACT_ATOMS: atom_id res chain seq x y z
N MET A 1 -3.95 -13.23 -24.18
CA MET A 1 -4.31 -12.48 -22.97
C MET A 1 -5.80 -12.72 -22.72
N LYS A 2 -6.23 -12.92 -21.46
CA LYS A 2 -7.67 -13.05 -21.14
C LYS A 2 -8.35 -11.71 -21.37
N THR A 3 -9.57 -11.72 -21.91
CA THR A 3 -10.38 -10.49 -22.03
C THR A 3 -10.86 -10.02 -20.65
N ALA A 4 -11.22 -8.74 -20.50
CA ALA A 4 -11.77 -8.21 -19.25
C ALA A 4 -13.04 -8.95 -18.81
N ALA A 5 -13.87 -9.37 -19.76
CA ALA A 5 -15.06 -10.18 -19.52
C ALA A 5 -14.73 -11.58 -18.96
N GLU A 6 -13.76 -12.28 -19.57
CA GLU A 6 -13.32 -13.59 -19.10
C GLU A 6 -12.67 -13.51 -17.71
N HIS A 7 -11.85 -12.49 -17.47
CA HIS A 7 -11.28 -12.22 -16.15
C HIS A 7 -12.39 -11.94 -15.12
N ALA A 8 -13.39 -11.12 -15.45
CA ALA A 8 -14.51 -10.83 -14.55
C ALA A 8 -15.35 -12.08 -14.23
N LEU A 9 -15.54 -12.98 -15.20
CA LEU A 9 -16.23 -14.27 -15.01
C LEU A 9 -15.43 -15.23 -14.11
N GLU A 10 -14.10 -15.26 -14.25
CA GLU A 10 -13.21 -16.03 -13.39
C GLU A 10 -13.25 -15.51 -11.95
N VAL A 11 -13.18 -14.19 -11.77
CA VAL A 11 -13.33 -13.52 -10.47
C VAL A 11 -14.69 -13.84 -9.84
N GLU A 12 -15.79 -13.72 -10.60
CA GLU A 12 -17.13 -14.08 -10.12
C GLU A 12 -17.18 -15.53 -9.61
N SER A 13 -16.63 -16.45 -10.40
CA SER A 13 -16.67 -17.88 -10.08
C SER A 13 -15.82 -18.23 -8.86
N ALA A 14 -14.62 -17.66 -8.75
CA ALA A 14 -13.72 -17.84 -7.61
C ALA A 14 -14.32 -17.27 -6.31
N PHE A 15 -14.88 -16.06 -6.38
CA PHE A 15 -15.54 -15.44 -5.22
C PHE A 15 -16.71 -16.28 -4.71
N LEU A 16 -17.62 -16.69 -5.59
CA LEU A 16 -18.81 -17.44 -5.19
C LEU A 16 -18.46 -18.83 -4.65
N ALA A 17 -17.43 -19.48 -5.19
CA ALA A 17 -16.94 -20.76 -4.68
C ALA A 17 -16.36 -20.61 -3.26
N GLY A 18 -15.47 -19.63 -3.05
CA GLY A 18 -14.86 -19.35 -1.75
C GLY A 18 -15.90 -18.94 -0.70
N ALA A 19 -16.78 -17.99 -1.03
CA ALA A 19 -17.86 -17.55 -0.16
C ALA A 19 -18.81 -18.70 0.21
N ALA A 20 -19.12 -19.61 -0.73
CA ALA A 20 -19.99 -20.76 -0.45
C ALA A 20 -19.35 -21.74 0.54
N ALA A 21 -18.06 -22.05 0.38
CA ALA A 21 -17.33 -22.91 1.30
C ALA A 21 -17.25 -22.30 2.71
N ASN A 22 -16.91 -21.02 2.79
CA ASN A 22 -16.78 -20.30 4.06
C ASN A 22 -18.11 -20.11 4.78
N LEU A 23 -19.18 -19.76 4.05
CA LEU A 23 -20.52 -19.65 4.62
C LEU A 23 -20.98 -20.96 5.24
N LYS A 24 -20.78 -22.08 4.53
CA LYS A 24 -21.12 -23.42 5.04
C LYS A 24 -20.34 -23.75 6.31
N ALA A 25 -19.05 -23.39 6.39
CA ALA A 25 -18.24 -23.58 7.60
C ALA A 25 -18.65 -22.67 8.78
N ALA A 26 -19.27 -21.52 8.48
CA ALA A 26 -19.71 -20.52 9.45
C ALA A 26 -21.13 -20.76 10.01
N GLU A 27 -21.93 -21.63 9.37
CA GLU A 27 -23.28 -22.00 9.79
C GLU A 27 -23.31 -22.49 11.26
N GLY A 28 -24.14 -21.85 12.09
CA GLY A 28 -24.33 -22.21 13.49
C GLY A 28 -23.20 -21.77 14.43
N ARG A 29 -22.07 -21.30 13.91
CA ARG A 29 -20.94 -20.76 14.70
C ARG A 29 -20.93 -19.24 14.71
N VAL A 30 -20.93 -18.66 13.52
CA VAL A 30 -20.84 -17.21 13.32
C VAL A 30 -22.19 -16.67 12.83
N ILE A 31 -22.88 -17.43 11.98
CA ILE A 31 -24.20 -17.07 11.45
C ILE A 31 -25.28 -17.71 12.33
N SER A 32 -26.17 -16.88 12.86
CA SER A 32 -27.22 -17.29 13.79
C SER A 32 -28.31 -18.14 13.12
N GLY A 33 -28.49 -19.37 13.57
CA GLY A 33 -29.56 -20.25 13.10
C GLY A 33 -29.30 -21.70 13.44
N LYS A 34 -30.36 -22.51 13.46
CA LYS A 34 -30.28 -23.97 13.59
C LYS A 34 -30.57 -24.69 12.28
N TRP A 35 -31.34 -24.06 11.40
CA TRP A 35 -31.63 -24.57 10.05
C TRP A 35 -31.29 -23.50 9.02
N PHE A 36 -30.59 -23.89 7.97
CA PHE A 36 -30.16 -23.00 6.90
C PHE A 36 -30.85 -23.37 5.60
N ARG A 37 -31.29 -22.36 4.84
CA ARG A 37 -31.82 -22.52 3.48
C ARG A 37 -31.02 -21.64 2.54
N ARG A 38 -30.42 -22.26 1.53
CA ARG A 38 -29.76 -21.59 0.42
C ARG A 38 -30.75 -21.32 -0.71
N ALA A 39 -30.63 -20.17 -1.35
CA ALA A 39 -31.29 -19.82 -2.59
C ALA A 39 -30.29 -19.10 -3.50
N ASP A 40 -30.05 -19.63 -4.69
CA ASP A 40 -29.19 -19.00 -5.69
C ASP A 40 -29.99 -17.96 -6.48
N HIS A 41 -29.32 -16.89 -6.92
CA HIS A 41 -29.87 -15.84 -7.75
C HIS A 41 -28.90 -15.50 -8.89
N ASP A 42 -29.47 -15.12 -10.02
CA ASP A 42 -28.75 -14.89 -11.27
C ASP A 42 -29.36 -13.68 -12.00
N ARG A 43 -28.52 -12.82 -12.58
CA ARG A 43 -28.92 -11.65 -13.38
C ARG A 43 -28.68 -11.83 -14.87
N ALA A 44 -28.54 -13.07 -15.34
CA ALA A 44 -28.42 -13.41 -16.76
C ALA A 44 -29.55 -12.80 -17.63
N GLU A 45 -30.76 -12.62 -17.11
CA GLU A 45 -31.85 -11.95 -17.83
C GLU A 45 -31.61 -10.46 -18.03
N ALA A 46 -31.12 -9.75 -17.02
CA ALA A 46 -30.76 -8.33 -17.13
C ALA A 46 -29.59 -8.12 -18.10
N LEU A 47 -28.60 -9.02 -18.06
CA LEU A 47 -27.50 -9.02 -19.02
C LEU A 47 -28.00 -9.29 -20.45
N ARG A 48 -28.87 -10.29 -20.62
CA ARG A 48 -29.50 -10.60 -21.92
C ARG A 48 -30.25 -9.39 -22.47
N ALA A 49 -31.06 -8.72 -21.64
CA ALA A 49 -31.77 -7.50 -22.02
C ALA A 49 -30.77 -6.42 -22.47
N ALA A 50 -29.73 -6.16 -21.68
CA ALA A 50 -28.69 -5.18 -22.02
C ALA A 50 -27.92 -5.50 -23.31
N MET A 51 -27.76 -6.79 -23.66
CA MET A 51 -27.18 -7.23 -24.95
C MET A 51 -28.14 -7.02 -26.12
N ILE A 52 -29.43 -7.30 -25.93
CA ILE A 52 -30.48 -7.11 -26.93
C ILE A 52 -30.63 -5.62 -27.25
N ASP A 53 -30.66 -4.76 -26.23
CA ASP A 53 -30.78 -3.30 -26.39
C ASP A 53 -29.63 -2.73 -27.23
N ARG A 54 -28.42 -3.29 -27.07
CA ARG A 54 -27.24 -2.93 -27.86
C ARG A 54 -27.12 -3.66 -29.20
N ARG A 55 -28.06 -4.53 -29.55
CA ARG A 55 -28.03 -5.39 -30.76
C ARG A 55 -26.76 -6.25 -30.88
N MET A 56 -26.22 -6.70 -29.74
CA MET A 56 -25.00 -7.52 -29.66
C MET A 56 -25.27 -8.92 -29.09
N PHE A 57 -26.52 -9.39 -29.13
CA PHE A 57 -26.89 -10.66 -28.55
C PHE A 57 -26.33 -11.84 -29.35
N GLU A 58 -25.37 -12.52 -28.76
CA GLU A 58 -24.82 -13.80 -29.21
C GLU A 58 -24.79 -14.77 -28.04
N ARG A 59 -25.28 -16.00 -28.24
CA ARG A 59 -25.39 -17.00 -27.17
C ARG A 59 -24.01 -17.38 -26.60
N GLU A 60 -23.01 -17.53 -27.46
CA GLU A 60 -21.63 -17.84 -27.03
C GLU A 60 -21.02 -16.69 -26.23
N ARG A 61 -21.26 -15.44 -26.67
CA ARG A 61 -20.80 -14.26 -25.95
C ARG A 61 -21.46 -14.15 -24.58
N LEU A 62 -22.76 -14.41 -24.47
CA LEU A 62 -23.48 -14.43 -23.19
C LEU A 62 -22.85 -15.41 -22.20
N SER A 63 -22.39 -16.59 -22.66
CA SER A 63 -21.76 -17.58 -21.77
C SER A 63 -20.35 -17.20 -21.28
N ARG A 64 -19.71 -16.20 -21.91
CA ARG A 64 -18.37 -15.71 -21.52
C ARG A 64 -18.40 -14.46 -20.65
N LEU A 65 -19.59 -13.87 -20.44
CA LEU A 65 -19.78 -12.68 -19.61
C LEU A 65 -20.16 -13.08 -18.18
N PRO A 66 -19.74 -12.33 -17.15
CA PRO A 66 -20.22 -12.52 -15.78
C PRO A 66 -21.72 -12.22 -15.72
N HIS A 67 -22.49 -13.08 -15.04
CA HIS A 67 -23.95 -12.92 -14.96
C HIS A 67 -24.41 -12.17 -13.71
N GLY A 68 -23.49 -11.69 -12.87
CA GLY A 68 -23.83 -11.05 -11.60
C GLY A 68 -24.48 -12.03 -10.64
N ARG A 69 -24.00 -13.28 -10.64
CA ARG A 69 -24.55 -14.37 -9.82
C ARG A 69 -24.38 -14.08 -8.33
N GLY A 70 -25.21 -14.75 -7.55
CA GLY A 70 -25.06 -14.79 -6.10
C GLY A 70 -25.92 -15.84 -5.45
N PHE A 71 -25.88 -15.87 -4.13
CA PHE A 71 -26.76 -16.71 -3.35
C PHE A 71 -27.06 -16.09 -1.99
N THR A 72 -28.17 -16.53 -1.39
CA THR A 72 -28.64 -16.10 -0.09
C THR A 72 -28.77 -17.32 0.81
N VAL A 73 -28.19 -17.24 2.01
CA VAL A 73 -28.32 -18.24 3.08
C VAL A 73 -29.18 -17.64 4.20
N ARG A 74 -30.34 -18.23 4.43
CA ARG A 74 -31.29 -17.82 5.48
C ARG A 74 -31.19 -18.77 6.68
N GLY A 75 -30.83 -18.23 7.85
CA GLY A 75 -30.76 -18.96 9.11
C GLY A 75 -32.07 -18.86 9.90
N TYR A 76 -32.62 -19.99 10.33
CA TYR A 76 -33.89 -20.08 11.05
C TYR A 76 -33.74 -20.72 12.43
N GLU A 77 -34.62 -20.33 13.34
CA GLU A 77 -34.82 -20.98 14.64
C GLU A 77 -36.30 -21.35 14.85
N ARG A 78 -36.56 -22.44 15.58
CA ARG A 78 -37.90 -22.97 15.82
C ARG A 78 -38.58 -22.16 16.91
N ARG A 79 -39.81 -21.72 16.65
CA ARG A 79 -40.69 -21.16 17.69
C ARG A 79 -41.47 -22.29 18.36
N PHE A 80 -41.80 -22.09 19.64
CA PHE A 80 -42.43 -23.09 20.52
C PHE A 80 -43.80 -23.61 20.00
N PHE A 81 -44.59 -22.78 19.31
CA PHE A 81 -45.95 -23.10 18.85
C PHE A 81 -46.15 -23.06 17.31
N PHE A 82 -45.35 -23.77 16.52
CA PHE A 82 -45.43 -23.82 15.04
C PHE A 82 -44.91 -22.57 14.32
N GLY A 83 -43.68 -22.66 13.81
CA GLY A 83 -43.10 -21.64 12.92
C GLY A 83 -41.58 -21.59 12.98
N LYS A 84 -40.97 -21.14 11.88
CA LYS A 84 -39.55 -20.81 11.80
C LYS A 84 -39.40 -19.29 11.88
N LYS A 85 -38.64 -18.78 12.85
CA LYS A 85 -38.25 -17.37 12.93
C LYS A 85 -36.95 -17.18 12.15
N LEU A 86 -36.93 -16.29 11.17
CA LEU A 86 -35.71 -15.87 10.49
C LEU A 86 -34.81 -15.16 11.52
N ARG A 87 -33.58 -15.64 11.68
CA ARG A 87 -32.59 -15.12 12.63
C ARG A 87 -31.48 -14.34 11.97
N SER A 88 -31.08 -14.74 10.76
CA SER A 88 -30.06 -14.04 10.00
C SER A 88 -30.23 -14.29 8.50
N VAL A 89 -29.70 -13.36 7.71
CA VAL A 89 -29.57 -13.49 6.26
C VAL A 89 -28.12 -13.19 5.91
N ALA A 90 -27.46 -14.12 5.23
CA ALA A 90 -26.15 -13.91 4.64
C ALA A 90 -26.28 -13.94 3.12
N VAL A 91 -25.72 -12.95 2.42
CA VAL A 91 -25.81 -12.83 0.96
C VAL A 91 -24.40 -12.71 0.40
N ALA A 92 -24.06 -13.53 -0.59
CA ALA A 92 -22.90 -13.33 -1.43
C ALA A 92 -23.40 -12.94 -2.83
N SER A 93 -22.96 -11.81 -3.37
CA SER A 93 -23.43 -11.30 -4.66
C SER A 93 -22.30 -10.63 -5.41
N VAL A 94 -22.29 -10.78 -6.74
CA VAL A 94 -21.35 -10.09 -7.62
C VAL A 94 -22.04 -8.91 -8.30
N LEU A 95 -21.49 -7.72 -8.08
CA LEU A 95 -21.93 -6.49 -8.72
C LEU A 95 -21.03 -6.19 -9.90
N CYS A 96 -21.54 -6.45 -11.10
CA CYS A 96 -20.82 -6.21 -12.35
C CYS A 96 -21.73 -5.45 -13.31
N PRO A 97 -21.61 -4.12 -13.42
CA PRO A 97 -22.38 -3.34 -14.37
C PRO A 97 -22.13 -3.85 -15.81
N PRO A 98 -23.17 -4.26 -16.55
CA PRO A 98 -22.96 -4.93 -17.84
C PRO A 98 -22.43 -3.99 -18.92
N GLY A 99 -22.70 -2.67 -18.81
CA GLY A 99 -22.37 -1.70 -19.85
C GLY A 99 -20.90 -1.70 -20.26
N PRO A 100 -19.96 -1.38 -19.35
CA PRO A 100 -18.55 -1.32 -19.68
C PRO A 100 -17.96 -2.60 -20.28
N LEU A 101 -18.42 -3.77 -19.84
CA LEU A 101 -17.98 -5.07 -20.38
C LEU A 101 -18.56 -5.37 -21.76
N LEU A 102 -19.82 -4.98 -22.00
CA LEU A 102 -20.45 -5.11 -23.31
C LEU A 102 -19.81 -4.19 -24.35
N ASP A 103 -19.38 -3.00 -23.92
CA ASP A 103 -18.73 -2.01 -24.78
C ASP A 103 -17.25 -2.37 -25.07
N GLY A 104 -16.75 -3.50 -24.52
CA GLY A 104 -15.41 -4.01 -24.78
C GLY A 104 -14.30 -3.28 -24.03
N SER A 105 -14.62 -2.56 -22.95
CA SER A 105 -13.62 -1.87 -22.14
C SER A 105 -12.67 -2.87 -21.48
N GLU A 106 -11.37 -2.73 -21.71
CA GLU A 106 -10.34 -3.54 -21.07
C GLU A 106 -10.25 -3.27 -19.57
N ASN A 107 -10.55 -2.03 -19.16
CA ASN A 107 -10.53 -1.56 -17.78
C ASN A 107 -11.89 -0.98 -17.43
N PRO A 108 -12.90 -1.80 -17.11
CA PRO A 108 -14.20 -1.31 -16.66
C PRO A 108 -14.01 -0.38 -15.44
N PRO A 109 -14.76 0.74 -15.36
CA PRO A 109 -14.64 1.65 -14.25
C PRO A 109 -15.01 0.95 -12.93
N PRO A 110 -14.42 1.39 -11.81
CA PRO A 110 -14.77 0.88 -10.50
C PRO A 110 -16.24 1.20 -10.17
N VAL A 111 -16.86 0.34 -9.36
CA VAL A 111 -18.24 0.52 -8.91
C VAL A 111 -18.35 1.75 -8.02
N THR A 112 -19.36 2.58 -8.30
CA THR A 112 -19.68 3.80 -7.56
C THR A 112 -20.51 3.53 -6.31
N LEU A 113 -20.57 4.50 -5.39
CA LEU A 113 -21.40 4.41 -4.20
C LEU A 113 -22.90 4.31 -4.52
N ALA A 114 -23.36 4.96 -5.59
CA ALA A 114 -24.76 4.94 -6.01
C ALA A 114 -25.18 3.54 -6.48
N GLU A 115 -24.34 2.90 -7.30
CA GLU A 115 -24.56 1.53 -7.79
C GLU A 115 -24.54 0.53 -6.65
N LEU A 116 -23.55 0.62 -5.74
CA LEU A 116 -23.51 -0.24 -4.56
C LEU A 116 -24.75 -0.07 -3.69
N SER A 117 -25.17 1.18 -3.43
CA SER A 117 -26.35 1.46 -2.61
C SER A 117 -27.63 0.91 -3.21
N ALA A 118 -27.81 1.05 -4.53
CA ALA A 118 -28.95 0.49 -5.25
C ALA A 118 -28.94 -1.04 -5.17
N HIS A 119 -27.78 -1.66 -5.43
CA HIS A 119 -27.59 -3.10 -5.37
C HIS A 119 -27.89 -3.68 -3.99
N VAL A 120 -27.35 -3.07 -2.93
CA VAL A 120 -27.57 -3.55 -1.56
C VAL A 120 -29.04 -3.45 -1.17
N ARG A 121 -29.75 -2.38 -1.55
CA ARG A 121 -31.20 -2.23 -1.29
C ARG A 121 -32.03 -3.33 -1.95
N GLU A 122 -31.66 -3.76 -3.15
CA GLU A 122 -32.33 -4.85 -3.87
C GLU A 122 -32.16 -6.21 -3.15
N LEU A 123 -31.00 -6.44 -2.53
CA LEU A 123 -30.70 -7.68 -1.81
C LEU A 123 -31.39 -7.79 -0.44
N VAL A 124 -31.79 -6.67 0.16
CA VAL A 124 -32.44 -6.64 1.48
C VAL A 124 -33.92 -7.01 1.33
N THR A 125 -34.23 -8.28 1.59
CA THR A 125 -35.60 -8.82 1.44
C THR A 125 -36.44 -8.76 2.73
N ASP A 126 -35.82 -8.68 3.91
CA ASP A 126 -36.53 -8.60 5.20
C ASP A 126 -35.80 -7.68 6.20
N GLY A 127 -36.22 -6.42 6.30
CA GLY A 127 -35.58 -5.44 7.21
C GLY A 127 -35.59 -5.80 8.71
N LYS A 128 -36.35 -6.83 9.12
CA LYS A 128 -36.41 -7.28 10.52
C LYS A 128 -35.25 -8.19 10.93
N ALA A 129 -34.63 -8.89 9.99
CA ALA A 129 -33.51 -9.78 10.27
C ALA A 129 -32.16 -9.10 10.00
N PRO A 130 -31.10 -9.38 10.78
CA PRO A 130 -29.76 -8.92 10.48
C PRO A 130 -29.26 -9.51 9.15
N HIS A 131 -28.83 -8.63 8.25
CA HIS A 131 -28.26 -8.93 6.95
C HIS A 131 -26.74 -8.75 6.99
N LEU A 132 -26.02 -9.78 6.56
CA LEU A 132 -24.59 -9.74 6.31
C LEU A 132 -24.37 -9.97 4.81
N ILE A 133 -23.92 -8.94 4.10
CA ILE A 133 -23.88 -8.94 2.63
C ILE A 133 -22.43 -8.78 2.17
N GLY A 134 -21.89 -9.79 1.51
CA GLY A 134 -20.63 -9.72 0.77
C GLY A 134 -20.90 -9.35 -0.69
N VAL A 135 -20.39 -8.20 -1.11
CA VAL A 135 -20.49 -7.71 -2.49
C VAL A 135 -19.11 -7.78 -3.14
N CYS A 136 -18.98 -8.62 -4.17
CA CYS A 136 -17.78 -8.68 -4.99
C CYS A 136 -17.93 -7.81 -6.23
N SER A 137 -16.93 -6.99 -6.55
CA SER A 137 -16.84 -6.25 -7.81
C SER A 137 -15.59 -6.66 -8.59
N PRO A 138 -15.73 -7.26 -9.79
CA PRO A 138 -14.57 -7.58 -10.62
C PRO A 138 -13.78 -6.38 -11.12
N SER A 139 -14.42 -5.21 -11.26
CA SER A 139 -13.75 -3.95 -11.62
C SER A 139 -13.24 -3.17 -10.39
N GLY A 140 -13.47 -3.68 -9.18
CA GLY A 140 -13.18 -2.98 -7.93
C GLY A 140 -14.23 -1.91 -7.58
N PHE A 141 -13.87 -1.08 -6.61
CA PHE A 141 -14.73 -0.02 -6.06
C PHE A 141 -13.97 1.29 -6.01
N GLU A 142 -14.70 2.41 -6.13
CA GLU A 142 -14.13 3.73 -5.89
C GLU A 142 -13.70 3.89 -4.43
N GLU A 143 -12.72 4.75 -4.17
CA GLU A 143 -12.24 4.99 -2.80
C GLU A 143 -13.36 5.55 -1.89
N SER A 144 -14.28 6.33 -2.48
CA SER A 144 -15.49 6.84 -1.84
C SER A 144 -16.36 5.72 -1.23
N VAL A 145 -16.35 4.53 -1.83
CA VAL A 145 -17.15 3.37 -1.39
C VAL A 145 -16.59 2.74 -0.13
N TYR A 146 -15.26 2.66 0.00
CA TYR A 146 -14.62 2.11 1.21
C TYR A 146 -14.82 3.03 2.43
N LEU A 147 -14.88 4.34 2.19
CA LEU A 147 -15.08 5.35 3.22
C LEU A 147 -16.56 5.56 3.58
N ALA A 148 -17.48 5.15 2.71
CA ALA A 148 -18.90 5.38 2.91
C ALA A 148 -19.48 4.54 4.05
N ASN A 149 -20.35 5.16 4.85
CA ASN A 149 -21.21 4.47 5.80
C ASN A 149 -22.60 4.28 5.16
N LEU A 150 -22.89 3.06 4.70
CA LEU A 150 -24.21 2.72 4.19
C LEU A 150 -25.17 2.66 5.38
N ASP A 151 -25.95 3.72 5.58
CA ASP A 151 -26.92 3.80 6.67
C ASP A 151 -28.17 2.98 6.35
N LEU A 152 -28.02 1.66 6.46
CA LEU A 152 -29.10 0.69 6.28
C LEU A 152 -29.30 -0.06 7.59
N HIS A 153 -30.53 0.01 8.10
CA HIS A 153 -30.89 -0.66 9.35
C HIS A 153 -30.69 -2.17 9.25
N ASN A 154 -30.03 -2.77 10.24
CA ASN A 154 -29.73 -4.20 10.30
C ASN A 154 -28.86 -4.75 9.15
N VAL A 155 -28.19 -3.91 8.35
CA VAL A 155 -27.33 -4.37 7.26
C VAL A 155 -25.86 -4.12 7.59
N ARG A 156 -25.02 -5.11 7.29
CA ARG A 156 -23.56 -5.00 7.33
C ARG A 156 -23.03 -5.43 5.97
N VAL A 157 -22.18 -4.61 5.36
CA VAL A 157 -21.66 -4.85 4.01
C VAL A 157 -20.15 -5.10 4.07
N VAL A 158 -19.73 -6.17 3.41
CA VAL A 158 -18.33 -6.52 3.14
C VAL A 158 -18.09 -6.33 1.66
N LEU A 159 -17.05 -5.59 1.31
CA LEU A 159 -16.61 -5.30 -0.05
C LEU A 159 -15.47 -6.23 -0.41
N ILE A 160 -15.55 -6.85 -1.58
CA ILE A 160 -14.56 -7.80 -2.08
C ILE A 160 -14.15 -7.37 -3.49
N ALA A 161 -12.86 -7.19 -3.72
CA ALA A 161 -12.34 -6.84 -5.04
C ALA A 161 -11.04 -7.60 -5.34
N PRO A 162 -10.80 -8.03 -6.59
CA PRO A 162 -9.51 -8.58 -6.97
C PRO A 162 -8.45 -7.47 -6.96
N ARG A 163 -7.19 -7.83 -6.64
CA ARG A 163 -6.06 -6.90 -6.69
C ARG A 163 -5.25 -7.07 -7.99
N PRO A 164 -4.62 -6.01 -8.52
CA PRO A 164 -3.78 -6.11 -9.73
C PRO A 164 -2.63 -7.13 -9.61
N GLY A 165 -2.04 -7.27 -8.41
CA GLY A 165 -0.99 -8.25 -8.11
C GLY A 165 -1.50 -9.65 -7.70
N GLY A 166 -2.81 -9.88 -7.84
CA GLY A 166 -3.47 -11.11 -7.39
C GLY A 166 -3.91 -11.11 -5.93
N GLY A 167 -4.72 -12.11 -5.60
CA GLY A 167 -5.44 -12.18 -4.33
C GLY A 167 -6.56 -11.15 -4.25
N TRP A 168 -7.04 -10.89 -3.04
CA TRP A 168 -8.29 -10.16 -2.81
C TRP A 168 -8.11 -9.04 -1.79
N ARG A 169 -8.79 -7.93 -2.02
CA ARG A 169 -9.03 -6.85 -1.05
C ARG A 169 -10.38 -7.11 -0.41
N VAL A 170 -10.39 -7.24 0.93
CA VAL A 170 -11.61 -7.44 1.72
C VAL A 170 -11.72 -6.30 2.73
N ALA A 171 -12.82 -5.54 2.66
CA ALA A 171 -13.03 -4.37 3.50
C ALA A 171 -14.49 -4.26 3.96
N SER A 172 -14.76 -3.46 4.99
CA SER A 172 -16.12 -3.15 5.46
C SER A 172 -16.48 -1.70 5.18
N THR A 173 -17.74 -1.42 4.85
CA THR A 173 -18.22 -0.03 4.65
C THR A 173 -18.40 0.70 5.98
N GLY A 174 -17.54 1.66 6.31
CA GLY A 174 -17.71 2.68 7.36
C GLY A 174 -17.88 2.24 8.82
N ARG A 175 -18.24 0.99 9.10
CA ARG A 175 -18.43 0.40 10.43
C ARG A 175 -17.41 -0.70 10.62
N HIS A 176 -16.65 -0.64 11.71
CA HIS A 176 -15.71 -1.70 12.07
C HIS A 176 -16.48 -3.03 12.21
N LEU A 177 -16.18 -3.98 11.32
CA LEU A 177 -16.76 -5.31 11.32
C LEU A 177 -15.77 -6.29 11.95
N ASP A 178 -16.27 -7.23 12.75
CA ASP A 178 -15.46 -8.33 13.27
C ASP A 178 -14.79 -9.08 12.10
N GLU A 179 -13.47 -9.31 12.20
CA GLU A 179 -12.65 -10.02 11.22
C GLU A 179 -13.21 -11.42 10.92
N ARG A 180 -13.86 -12.06 11.90
CA ARG A 180 -14.54 -13.35 11.72
C ARG A 180 -15.68 -13.27 10.70
N LEU A 181 -16.38 -12.13 10.62
CA LEU A 181 -17.46 -11.91 9.65
C LEU A 181 -16.90 -11.55 8.27
N MET A 182 -15.79 -10.80 8.22
CA MET A 182 -15.11 -10.49 6.95
C MET A 182 -14.57 -11.77 6.29
N ARG A 183 -13.97 -12.67 7.08
CA ARG A 183 -13.44 -13.96 6.63
C ARG A 183 -14.49 -14.87 5.97
N ILE A 184 -15.78 -14.66 6.23
CA ILE A 184 -16.86 -15.42 5.59
C ILE A 184 -16.90 -15.18 4.08
N PHE A 185 -16.56 -13.96 3.63
CA PHE A 185 -16.59 -13.60 2.20
C PHE A 185 -15.22 -13.50 1.57
N ASP A 186 -14.16 -13.77 2.34
CA ASP A 186 -12.81 -13.79 1.82
C ASP A 186 -12.60 -15.08 1.01
N PRO A 187 -12.48 -15.01 -0.32
CA PRO A 187 -12.35 -16.21 -1.12
C PRO A 187 -10.95 -16.84 -1.00
N GLU A 188 -9.98 -16.14 -0.40
CA GLU A 188 -8.62 -16.63 -0.21
C GLU A 188 -8.46 -17.33 1.13
N ASP A 189 -7.96 -18.57 1.11
CA ASP A 189 -7.60 -19.25 2.34
C ASP A 189 -6.27 -18.75 2.94
N VAL A 190 -5.93 -19.20 4.15
CA VAL A 190 -4.68 -18.77 4.81
C VAL A 190 -3.44 -19.25 4.05
N GLY A 191 -3.49 -20.43 3.44
CA GLY A 191 -2.39 -20.99 2.66
C GLY A 191 -2.14 -20.22 1.36
N GLU A 192 -3.21 -19.83 0.66
CA GLU A 192 -3.15 -18.98 -0.53
C GLU A 192 -2.57 -17.59 -0.20
N LYS A 193 -2.97 -17.00 0.94
CA LYS A 193 -2.37 -15.74 1.43
C LYS A 193 -0.88 -15.88 1.73
N VAL A 194 -0.47 -16.96 2.39
CA VAL A 194 0.96 -17.23 2.65
C VAL A 194 1.71 -17.47 1.34
N ALA A 195 1.13 -18.18 0.38
CA ALA A 195 1.71 -18.37 -0.95
C ALA A 195 1.84 -17.05 -1.72
N ARG A 196 0.90 -16.11 -1.54
CA ARG A 196 0.99 -14.75 -2.08
C ARG A 196 2.15 -13.97 -1.45
N VAL A 197 2.33 -14.03 -0.12
CA VAL A 197 3.50 -13.43 0.54
C VAL A 197 4.80 -14.03 0.00
N ARG A 198 4.88 -15.35 -0.17
CA ARG A 198 6.07 -16.02 -0.75
C ARG A 198 6.38 -15.58 -2.18
N ARG A 199 5.37 -15.44 -3.04
CA ARG A 199 5.56 -14.91 -4.39
C ARG A 199 6.09 -13.48 -4.38
N GLU A 200 5.59 -12.64 -3.47
CA GLU A 200 6.09 -11.27 -3.32
C GLU A 200 7.53 -11.25 -2.81
N ILE A 201 7.89 -12.12 -1.85
CA ILE A 201 9.28 -12.30 -1.38
C ILE A 201 10.20 -12.66 -2.56
N GLU A 202 9.81 -13.63 -3.39
CA GLU A 202 10.62 -14.04 -4.54
C GLU A 202 10.75 -12.92 -5.58
N SER A 203 9.66 -12.17 -5.84
CA SER A 203 9.70 -11.02 -6.75
C SER A 203 10.63 -9.90 -6.28
N ARG A 204 10.94 -9.86 -4.97
CA ARG A 204 11.77 -8.86 -4.29
C ARG A 204 13.07 -9.45 -3.77
N ARG A 205 13.56 -10.52 -4.40
CA ARG A 205 14.82 -11.18 -4.01
C ARG A 205 16.03 -10.26 -4.04
N THR A 206 16.01 -9.22 -4.90
CA THR A 206 17.05 -8.18 -4.93
C THR A 206 17.04 -7.30 -3.68
N ASP A 207 15.86 -6.98 -3.15
CA ASP A 207 15.71 -6.11 -1.97
C ASP A 207 16.20 -6.83 -0.71
N LEU A 208 16.04 -8.16 -0.66
CA LEU A 208 16.59 -9.01 0.39
C LEU A 208 18.13 -8.96 0.47
N LEU A 209 18.80 -8.66 -0.65
CA LEU A 209 20.27 -8.52 -0.72
C LEU A 209 20.76 -7.15 -0.30
N THR A 210 19.92 -6.11 -0.26
CA THR A 210 20.34 -4.72 0.02
C THR A 210 19.86 -4.22 1.38
N GLY A 211 18.61 -4.49 1.77
CA GLY A 211 18.00 -3.90 2.97
C GLY A 211 16.94 -4.76 3.66
N GLY A 212 16.63 -5.94 3.13
CA GLY A 212 15.59 -6.80 3.69
C GLY A 212 14.16 -6.28 3.41
N LEU A 213 13.18 -7.02 3.93
CA LEU A 213 11.76 -6.76 3.76
C LEU A 213 11.11 -6.61 5.13
N SER A 214 10.48 -5.46 5.39
CA SER A 214 9.65 -5.23 6.58
C SER A 214 8.31 -5.95 6.48
N ALA A 215 7.88 -6.62 7.54
CA ALA A 215 6.58 -7.27 7.62
C ALA A 215 5.44 -6.25 7.60
N ASP A 216 5.60 -5.08 8.23
CA ASP A 216 4.63 -3.99 8.20
C ASP A 216 4.45 -3.42 6.77
N SER A 217 5.56 -3.10 6.09
CA SER A 217 5.53 -2.63 4.70
C SER A 217 4.91 -3.66 3.76
N MET A 218 5.30 -4.93 3.90
CA MET A 218 4.75 -6.05 3.14
C MET A 218 3.25 -6.25 3.42
N ALA A 219 2.82 -6.13 4.68
CA ALA A 219 1.42 -6.22 5.08
C ALA A 219 0.57 -5.11 4.48
N ARG A 220 1.03 -3.86 4.54
CA ARG A 220 0.35 -2.72 3.88
C ARG A 220 0.25 -2.91 2.37
N ARG A 221 1.36 -3.31 1.73
CA ARG A 221 1.41 -3.53 0.28
C ARG A 221 0.52 -4.69 -0.16
N LEU A 222 0.46 -5.77 0.60
CA LEU A 222 -0.36 -6.94 0.28
C LEU A 222 -1.82 -6.83 0.80
N GLU A 223 -2.11 -5.81 1.61
CA GLU A 223 -3.37 -5.65 2.36
C GLU A 223 -3.70 -6.91 3.18
N LEU A 224 -2.67 -7.45 3.84
CA LEU A 224 -2.74 -8.64 4.67
C LEU A 224 -2.52 -8.30 6.14
N PRO A 225 -3.09 -9.09 7.08
CA PRO A 225 -2.74 -8.94 8.49
C PRO A 225 -1.23 -9.14 8.71
N GLN A 226 -0.60 -8.21 9.43
CA GLN A 226 0.84 -8.26 9.71
C GLN A 226 1.26 -9.58 10.36
N LEU A 227 0.42 -10.14 11.25
CA LEU A 227 0.68 -11.44 11.88
C LEU A 227 0.85 -12.58 10.86
N LEU A 228 0.05 -12.58 9.78
CA LEU A 228 0.13 -13.60 8.73
C LEU A 228 1.43 -13.44 7.93
N VAL A 229 1.82 -12.20 7.63
CA VAL A 229 3.09 -11.90 6.95
C VAL A 229 4.29 -12.34 7.79
N ARG A 230 4.27 -12.09 9.10
CA ARG A 230 5.30 -12.55 10.04
C ARG A 230 5.43 -14.08 10.02
N GLN A 231 4.30 -14.79 10.07
CA GLN A 231 4.30 -16.26 9.98
C GLN A 231 4.84 -16.75 8.63
N ALA A 232 4.52 -16.06 7.54
CA ALA A 232 5.05 -16.37 6.22
C ALA A 232 6.57 -16.13 6.12
N PHE A 233 7.09 -15.06 6.75
CA PHE A 233 8.53 -14.78 6.83
C PHE A 233 9.26 -15.87 7.62
N GLU A 234 8.77 -16.23 8.80
CA GLU A 234 9.33 -17.33 9.60
C GLU A 234 9.28 -18.67 8.84
N ALA A 235 8.19 -18.94 8.13
CA ALA A 235 8.07 -20.14 7.31
C ALA A 235 9.03 -20.13 6.11
N ALA A 236 9.31 -18.97 5.51
CA ALA A 236 10.28 -18.83 4.43
C ALA A 236 11.71 -19.04 4.93
N ALA A 237 12.07 -18.44 6.07
CA ALA A 237 13.39 -18.61 6.68
C ALA A 237 13.67 -20.04 7.18
N ARG A 238 12.64 -20.84 7.48
CA ARG A 238 12.81 -22.28 7.75
C ARG A 238 13.01 -23.13 6.49
N GLN A 239 12.65 -22.61 5.32
CA GLN A 239 12.72 -23.33 4.05
C GLN A 239 13.99 -22.99 3.26
N ASP A 240 14.57 -21.81 3.47
CA ASP A 240 15.78 -21.32 2.83
C ASP A 240 16.80 -20.92 3.90
N ASP A 241 17.93 -21.62 3.96
CA ASP A 241 18.99 -21.45 4.97
C ASP A 241 19.70 -20.08 4.87
N GLU A 242 19.57 -19.41 3.72
CA GLU A 242 20.07 -18.05 3.49
C GLU A 242 19.13 -16.98 4.04
N LEU A 243 17.85 -17.30 4.26
CA LEU A 243 16.88 -16.33 4.76
C LEU A 243 16.86 -16.31 6.29
N ARG A 244 16.86 -15.10 6.85
CA ARG A 244 16.85 -14.85 8.28
C ARG A 244 15.75 -13.87 8.65
N VAL A 245 15.22 -14.05 9.85
CA VAL A 245 14.20 -13.18 10.41
C VAL A 245 14.76 -12.50 11.64
N SER A 246 14.71 -11.17 11.67
CA SER A 246 15.06 -10.37 12.86
C SER A 246 13.83 -9.62 13.37
N ARG A 247 13.79 -9.36 14.68
CA ARG A 247 12.74 -8.61 15.37
C ARG A 247 13.34 -7.34 15.95
N GLN A 248 12.94 -6.19 15.43
CA GLN A 248 13.51 -4.90 15.82
C GLN A 248 12.41 -3.83 15.83
N ASP A 249 12.45 -2.93 16.81
CA ASP A 249 11.48 -1.83 16.98
C ASP A 249 9.99 -2.28 16.95
N GLY A 250 9.71 -3.53 17.32
CA GLY A 250 8.35 -4.10 17.26
C GLY A 250 7.89 -4.56 15.86
N ASP A 251 8.74 -4.45 14.83
CA ASP A 251 8.53 -5.03 13.50
C ASP A 251 9.40 -6.28 13.27
N VAL A 252 9.11 -6.99 12.19
CA VAL A 252 9.80 -8.21 11.77
C VAL A 252 10.38 -8.01 10.39
N TYR A 253 11.69 -8.24 10.24
CA TYR A 253 12.41 -8.08 8.98
C TYR A 253 12.85 -9.44 8.45
N LEU A 254 12.60 -9.70 7.17
CA LEU A 254 13.17 -10.83 6.44
C LEU A 254 14.35 -10.31 5.62
N TYR A 255 15.53 -10.92 5.74
CA TYR A 255 16.72 -10.52 4.99
C TYR A 255 17.53 -11.75 4.60
N ARG A 256 18.42 -11.58 3.63
CA ARG A 256 19.36 -12.62 3.23
C ARG A 256 20.67 -12.48 4.01
N GLY A 257 21.13 -13.59 4.57
CA GLY A 257 22.41 -13.73 5.26
C GLY A 257 23.21 -14.91 4.72
N ALA A 258 24.40 -15.12 5.29
CA ALA A 258 25.20 -16.31 5.04
C ALA A 258 24.53 -17.55 5.68
N PRO A 259 24.57 -18.72 5.01
CA PRO A 259 24.06 -19.96 5.57
C PRO A 259 24.86 -20.27 6.85
N ALA A 260 24.18 -20.23 7.99
CA ALA A 260 24.75 -20.56 9.29
C ALA A 260 24.26 -21.94 9.74
N ASP A 261 25.15 -22.69 10.38
CA ASP A 261 24.83 -23.98 11.01
C ASP A 261 23.68 -23.80 12.01
N PRO A 262 22.52 -24.45 11.80
CA PRO A 262 21.33 -24.28 12.62
C PRO A 262 21.48 -24.80 14.07
N GLY A 263 22.65 -25.31 14.45
CA GLY A 263 22.89 -25.97 15.74
C GLY A 263 23.51 -25.12 16.86
N LYS A 264 23.77 -23.81 16.67
CA LYS A 264 24.41 -22.95 17.68
C LYS A 264 23.71 -21.60 17.87
N GLU A 265 22.44 -21.63 18.28
CA GLU A 265 21.80 -20.44 18.85
C GLU A 265 22.29 -20.22 20.29
N ASN A 266 23.25 -19.31 20.46
CA ASN A 266 23.73 -18.87 21.78
C ASN A 266 22.82 -17.75 22.32
N ASP A 267 21.71 -18.14 22.94
CA ASP A 267 20.62 -17.26 23.39
C ASP A 267 20.90 -16.50 24.72
N SER A 268 22.16 -16.16 25.05
CA SER A 268 22.45 -15.52 26.36
C SER A 268 23.71 -14.64 26.48
N MET A 269 24.36 -14.24 25.39
CA MET A 269 25.48 -13.29 25.49
C MET A 269 25.00 -11.84 25.41
N SER A 270 25.57 -10.97 26.25
CA SER A 270 25.33 -9.53 26.16
C SER A 270 25.85 -8.99 24.82
N LEU A 271 25.18 -7.97 24.28
CA LEU A 271 25.51 -7.40 22.96
C LEU A 271 26.98 -6.96 22.83
N ALA A 272 27.56 -6.45 23.92
CA ALA A 272 28.96 -6.02 23.96
C ALA A 272 29.95 -7.20 23.93
N GLU A 273 29.67 -8.26 24.69
CA GLU A 273 30.49 -9.48 24.67
C GLU A 273 30.36 -10.23 23.35
N TRP A 274 29.17 -10.19 22.76
CA TRP A 274 28.90 -10.78 21.47
C TRP A 274 29.68 -10.07 20.34
N ILE A 275 29.67 -8.74 20.28
CA ILE A 275 30.50 -7.96 19.34
C ILE A 275 31.98 -8.30 19.52
N LYS A 276 32.46 -8.28 20.77
CA LYS A 276 33.88 -8.57 21.05
C LYS A 276 34.27 -10.00 20.63
N SER A 277 33.37 -10.97 20.87
CA SER A 277 33.57 -12.36 20.48
C SER A 277 33.55 -12.57 18.96
N LEU A 278 32.75 -11.78 18.23
CA LEU A 278 32.67 -11.82 16.77
C LEU A 278 33.97 -11.34 16.12
N PHE A 279 34.65 -10.35 16.71
CA PHE A 279 35.91 -9.86 16.13
C PHE A 279 37.15 -10.61 16.63
N SER A 280 37.10 -11.28 17.79
CA SER A 280 38.25 -11.98 18.33
C SER A 280 38.52 -13.39 17.76
N ARG A 281 37.55 -14.01 17.08
CA ARG A 281 37.71 -15.37 16.53
C ARG A 281 37.81 -15.35 15.01
N GLU A 282 38.96 -15.80 14.53
CA GLU A 282 39.21 -16.13 13.13
C GLU A 282 38.34 -17.34 12.73
N GLY A 283 37.68 -17.28 11.56
CA GLY A 283 36.80 -18.34 11.04
C GLY A 283 35.30 -18.22 11.35
N ASP A 284 34.83 -17.15 12.01
CA ASP A 284 33.39 -16.92 12.26
C ASP A 284 32.74 -15.90 11.28
N GLU A 285 33.23 -15.87 10.04
CA GLU A 285 32.82 -14.89 9.01
C GLU A 285 31.32 -14.95 8.69
N ALA A 286 30.74 -16.15 8.62
CA ALA A 286 29.31 -16.32 8.34
C ALA A 286 28.44 -15.65 9.41
N LYS A 287 28.81 -15.75 10.70
CA LYS A 287 28.10 -15.04 11.76
C LYS A 287 28.29 -13.54 11.63
N LYS A 288 29.51 -13.05 11.38
CA LYS A 288 29.76 -11.61 11.17
C LYS A 288 28.91 -11.05 10.02
N ILE A 289 28.84 -11.77 8.89
CA ILE A 289 27.99 -11.42 7.75
C ILE A 289 26.52 -11.34 8.17
N ASN A 290 26.01 -12.31 8.92
CA ASN A 290 24.62 -12.32 9.37
C ASN A 290 24.27 -11.12 10.28
N VAL A 291 25.19 -10.75 11.16
CA VAL A 291 25.05 -9.61 12.07
C VAL A 291 25.05 -8.29 11.33
N LEU A 292 25.99 -8.14 10.39
CA LEU A 292 26.06 -6.95 9.56
C LEU A 292 24.85 -6.85 8.61
N ALA A 293 24.40 -7.98 8.05
CA ALA A 293 23.20 -8.02 7.22
C ALA A 293 21.94 -7.65 8.00
N GLU A 294 21.82 -8.14 9.24
CA GLU A 294 20.75 -7.75 10.16
C GLU A 294 20.78 -6.25 10.45
N ARG A 295 21.94 -5.70 10.85
CA ARG A 295 22.10 -4.27 11.14
C ARG A 295 21.82 -3.42 9.90
N ARG A 296 22.25 -3.85 8.73
CA ARG A 296 21.96 -3.19 7.46
C ARG A 296 20.45 -3.15 7.21
N ALA A 297 19.75 -4.28 7.39
CA ALA A 297 18.31 -4.32 7.21
C ALA A 297 17.57 -3.40 8.18
N ALA A 298 18.04 -3.31 9.43
CA ALA A 298 17.56 -2.34 10.42
C ALA A 298 17.66 -0.89 9.92
N LEU A 299 18.86 -0.52 9.44
CA LEU A 299 19.16 0.83 8.98
C LEU A 299 18.38 1.17 7.71
N SER A 300 18.25 0.24 6.76
CA SER A 300 17.41 0.40 5.57
C SER A 300 15.95 0.63 5.96
N GLY A 301 15.41 -0.18 6.88
CA GLY A 301 14.04 0.02 7.38
C GLY A 301 13.82 1.33 8.12
N ARG A 302 14.85 1.87 8.79
CA ARG A 302 14.80 3.22 9.40
C ARG A 302 14.88 4.32 8.34
N LEU A 303 15.74 4.14 7.33
CA LEU A 303 15.88 5.07 6.21
C LEU A 303 14.58 5.22 5.43
N ASP A 304 13.92 4.10 5.11
CA ASP A 304 12.63 4.09 4.40
C ASP A 304 11.54 4.85 5.18
N ARG A 305 11.44 4.59 6.49
CA ARG A 305 10.51 5.33 7.38
C ARG A 305 10.78 6.83 7.35
N MET A 306 12.05 7.23 7.29
CA MET A 306 12.42 8.63 7.29
C MET A 306 12.10 9.31 5.95
N TYR A 307 12.23 8.60 4.82
CA TYR A 307 11.75 9.09 3.52
C TYR A 307 10.23 9.25 3.48
N ASP A 308 9.48 8.31 4.08
CA ASP A 308 8.02 8.44 4.22
C ASP A 308 7.64 9.68 5.05
N ASP A 309 8.37 9.94 6.13
CA ASP A 309 8.15 11.12 6.98
C ASP A 309 8.50 12.42 6.23
N ILE A 310 9.60 12.46 5.46
CA ILE A 310 9.95 13.59 4.59
C ILE A 310 8.81 13.88 3.60
N ALA A 311 8.31 12.86 2.90
CA ALA A 311 7.23 13.03 1.92
C ALA A 311 5.93 13.57 2.55
N ARG A 312 5.63 13.20 3.79
CA ARG A 312 4.48 13.75 4.55
C ARG A 312 4.69 15.20 4.93
N LEU A 313 5.89 15.57 5.36
CA LEU A 313 6.23 16.95 5.69
C LEU A 313 6.19 17.85 4.45
N GLU A 314 6.75 17.41 3.32
CA GLU A 314 6.71 18.11 2.03
C GLU A 314 5.28 18.32 1.54
N LYS A 315 4.42 17.30 1.63
CA LYS A 315 3.01 17.43 1.28
C LYS A 315 2.31 18.48 2.15
N ARG A 316 2.55 18.46 3.46
CA ARG A 316 1.98 19.42 4.41
C ARG A 316 2.49 20.85 4.15
N GLU A 317 3.75 20.99 3.79
CA GLU A 317 4.33 22.26 3.37
C GLU A 317 3.61 22.80 2.13
N ALA A 318 3.42 21.96 1.10
CA ALA A 318 2.71 22.34 -0.12
C ALA A 318 1.27 22.80 0.16
N ASP A 319 0.54 22.09 1.03
CA ASP A 319 -0.82 22.46 1.45
C ASP A 319 -0.83 23.84 2.17
N MET A 320 0.14 24.09 3.07
CA MET A 320 0.27 25.38 3.78
C MET A 320 0.65 26.54 2.84
N VAL A 321 1.51 26.28 1.85
CA VAL A 321 1.85 27.26 0.81
C VAL A 321 0.60 27.63 0.00
N GLU A 322 -0.22 26.64 -0.38
CA GLU A 322 -1.47 26.90 -1.09
C GLU A 322 -2.48 27.69 -0.23
N GLU A 323 -2.62 27.36 1.05
CA GLU A 323 -3.45 28.11 2.00
C GLU A 323 -2.94 29.55 2.18
N GLY A 324 -1.62 29.73 2.31
CA GLY A 324 -0.98 31.04 2.44
C GLY A 324 -1.17 31.93 1.23
N ARG A 325 -1.17 31.36 0.02
CA ARG A 325 -1.48 32.08 -1.22
C ARG A 325 -2.94 32.54 -1.30
N LYS A 326 -3.88 31.74 -0.77
CA LYS A 326 -5.32 32.08 -0.72
C LYS A 326 -5.65 33.11 0.35
N GLN A 327 -4.79 33.25 1.36
CA GLN A 327 -5.05 34.10 2.51
C GLN A 327 -4.90 35.59 2.17
N THR A 328 -5.84 36.43 2.61
CA THR A 328 -5.82 37.88 2.35
C THR A 328 -5.17 38.68 3.47
N SER A 329 -5.25 38.18 4.71
CA SER A 329 -4.69 38.85 5.89
C SER A 329 -3.17 38.67 5.97
N GLN A 330 -2.45 39.80 6.04
CA GLN A 330 -1.00 39.85 6.20
C GLN A 330 -0.51 39.16 7.49
N VAL A 331 -1.28 39.28 8.58
CA VAL A 331 -0.95 38.63 9.86
C VAL A 331 -1.05 37.11 9.73
N ALA A 332 -2.07 36.62 9.03
CA ALA A 332 -2.24 35.19 8.79
C ALA A 332 -1.15 34.64 7.83
N LYS A 333 -0.74 35.42 6.81
CA LYS A 333 0.40 35.06 5.95
C LYS A 333 1.71 34.97 6.73
N ARG A 334 2.00 35.92 7.62
CA ARG A 334 3.17 35.87 8.51
C ARG A 334 3.18 34.62 9.38
N ARG A 335 2.03 34.25 9.96
CA ARG A 335 1.90 33.02 10.76
C ARG A 335 2.16 31.76 9.93
N LEU A 336 1.60 31.68 8.72
CA LEU A 336 1.82 30.56 7.81
C LEU A 336 3.28 30.50 7.34
N ALA A 337 3.91 31.64 7.05
CA ALA A 337 5.32 31.71 6.68
C ALA A 337 6.24 31.14 7.76
N SER A 338 5.99 31.49 9.03
CA SER A 338 6.74 30.94 10.18
C SER A 338 6.55 29.42 10.33
N GLN A 339 5.32 28.92 10.12
CA GLN A 339 5.05 27.47 10.13
C GLN A 339 5.75 26.73 8.98
N ILE A 340 5.74 27.30 7.77
CA ILE A 340 6.45 26.75 6.61
C ILE A 340 7.96 26.75 6.86
N ALA A 341 8.52 27.80 7.45
CA ALA A 341 9.95 27.86 7.81
C ALA A 341 10.33 26.71 8.76
N HIS A 342 9.49 26.44 9.77
CA HIS A 342 9.68 25.31 10.67
C HIS A 342 9.61 23.96 9.93
N LEU A 343 8.65 23.77 9.03
CA LEU A 343 8.53 22.53 8.25
C LEU A 343 9.75 22.30 7.34
N ARG A 344 10.23 23.34 6.62
CA ARG A 344 11.43 23.24 5.78
C ARG A 344 12.66 22.84 6.59
N LYS A 345 12.77 23.36 7.81
CA LYS A 345 13.84 23.01 8.73
C LYS A 345 13.75 21.55 9.20
N ASP A 346 12.57 21.08 9.55
CA ASP A 346 12.35 19.67 9.91
C ASP A 346 12.67 18.74 8.73
N ILE A 347 12.25 19.09 7.52
CA ILE A 347 12.61 18.38 6.27
C ILE A 347 14.13 18.33 6.10
N SER A 348 14.84 19.44 6.32
CA SER A 348 16.30 19.51 6.24
C SER A 348 16.97 18.58 7.25
N ARG A 349 16.51 18.55 8.51
CA ARG A 349 17.01 17.64 9.56
C ARG A 349 16.80 16.16 9.19
N CYS A 350 15.61 15.82 8.71
CA CYS A 350 15.31 14.47 8.23
C CYS A 350 16.21 14.09 7.04
N ASN A 351 16.46 15.00 6.10
CA ASN A 351 17.37 14.77 4.97
C ASN A 351 18.82 14.55 5.41
N THR A 352 19.33 15.32 6.37
CA THR A 352 20.67 15.13 6.94
C THR A 352 20.78 13.77 7.61
N SER A 353 19.80 13.42 8.45
CA SER A 353 19.71 12.10 9.07
C SER A 353 19.68 10.98 8.03
N ALA A 354 18.99 11.18 6.90
CA ALA A 354 18.85 10.17 5.84
C ALA A 354 20.17 9.94 5.12
N SER A 355 20.90 11.05 4.87
CA SER A 355 22.25 10.99 4.32
C SER A 355 23.20 10.20 5.25
N ILE A 356 23.10 10.41 6.56
CA ILE A 356 23.91 9.69 7.56
C ILE A 356 23.61 8.19 7.53
N LEU A 357 22.33 7.80 7.59
CA LEU A 357 21.93 6.38 7.53
C LEU A 357 22.36 5.72 6.21
N SER A 358 22.23 6.42 5.09
CA SER A 358 22.68 5.95 3.77
C SER A 358 24.19 5.67 3.75
N LYS A 359 25.01 6.56 4.32
CA LYS A 359 26.46 6.34 4.46
C LYS A 359 26.77 5.12 5.32
N GLN A 360 26.09 4.94 6.45
CA GLN A 360 26.26 3.76 7.32
C GLN A 360 25.93 2.45 6.58
N ILE A 361 24.84 2.43 5.81
CA ILE A 361 24.43 1.28 4.99
C ILE A 361 25.52 0.94 3.96
N ASN A 362 26.10 1.94 3.29
CA ASN A 362 27.17 1.72 2.32
C ASN A 362 28.42 1.12 2.97
N ILE A 363 28.85 1.65 4.11
CA ILE A 363 30.01 1.13 4.87
C ILE A 363 29.78 -0.34 5.26
N ILE A 364 28.62 -0.64 5.86
CA ILE A 364 28.27 -2.01 6.23
C ILE A 364 28.23 -2.93 5.01
N SER A 365 27.71 -2.46 3.88
CA SER A 365 27.67 -3.24 2.64
C SER A 365 29.07 -3.58 2.13
N THR A 366 30.00 -2.62 2.19
CA THR A 366 31.41 -2.88 1.88
C THR A 366 32.02 -3.92 2.83
N HIS A 367 31.75 -3.85 4.13
CA HIS A 367 32.23 -4.85 5.08
C HIS A 367 31.66 -6.25 4.83
N ILE A 368 30.37 -6.36 4.53
CA ILE A 368 29.74 -7.63 4.15
C ILE A 368 30.44 -8.21 2.93
N HIS A 369 30.65 -7.39 1.89
CA HIS A 369 31.31 -7.82 0.66
C HIS A 369 32.73 -8.32 0.90
N ASN A 370 33.53 -7.60 1.71
CA ASN A 370 34.88 -8.01 2.05
C ASN A 370 34.91 -9.34 2.83
N LEU A 371 33.96 -9.54 3.75
CA LEU A 371 33.82 -10.81 4.47
C LEU A 371 33.34 -11.96 3.57
N GLU A 372 32.53 -11.66 2.56
CA GLU A 372 32.14 -12.66 1.55
C GLU A 372 33.34 -13.06 0.67
N LEU A 373 34.18 -12.10 0.27
CA LEU A 373 35.43 -12.37 -0.47
C LEU A 373 36.44 -13.19 0.35
N ALA A 374 36.55 -12.90 1.65
CA ALA A 374 37.32 -13.68 2.62
C ALA A 374 36.92 -15.16 2.57
N ARG A 375 35.60 -15.36 2.68
CA ARG A 375 34.99 -16.68 2.77
C ARG A 375 35.18 -17.50 1.50
N THR A 376 35.18 -16.86 0.32
CA THR A 376 35.38 -17.55 -0.96
C THR A 376 36.84 -17.93 -1.23
N GLY A 377 37.78 -17.56 -0.35
CA GLY A 377 39.20 -17.92 -0.48
C GLY A 377 39.90 -17.28 -1.67
N THR A 378 39.27 -16.29 -2.29
CA THR A 378 39.92 -15.40 -3.26
C THR A 378 40.89 -14.53 -2.50
N ALA A 379 42.17 -14.96 -2.46
CA ALA A 379 43.30 -14.26 -1.87
C ALA A 379 43.64 -12.96 -2.63
N ALA A 380 42.66 -12.09 -2.83
CA ALA A 380 42.95 -10.66 -2.91
C ALA A 380 43.52 -10.25 -1.55
N GLU A 381 44.54 -9.41 -1.52
CA GLU A 381 45.03 -8.76 -0.29
C GLU A 381 43.82 -8.16 0.43
N MET A 382 43.33 -8.89 1.42
CA MET A 382 42.23 -8.43 2.22
C MET A 382 42.76 -7.33 3.12
N PRO A 383 41.99 -6.24 3.31
CA PRO A 383 42.33 -5.25 4.31
C PRO A 383 42.57 -5.96 5.63
N THR A 384 43.67 -5.63 6.29
CA THR A 384 44.01 -6.28 7.56
C THR A 384 42.88 -6.03 8.57
N SER A 385 42.74 -6.89 9.57
CA SER A 385 41.75 -6.66 10.64
C SER A 385 41.93 -5.30 11.31
N GLU A 386 43.17 -4.80 11.35
CA GLU A 386 43.51 -3.47 11.86
C GLU A 386 42.91 -2.37 10.96
N GLU A 387 43.08 -2.46 9.65
CA GLU A 387 42.50 -1.50 8.69
C GLU A 387 40.96 -1.49 8.72
N LEU A 388 40.32 -2.66 8.88
CA LEU A 388 38.88 -2.74 9.02
C LEU A 388 38.40 -2.10 10.33
N THR A 389 39.13 -2.31 11.44
CA THR A 389 38.81 -1.65 12.71
C THR A 389 39.07 -0.15 12.66
N GLU A 390 40.13 0.30 12.00
CA GLU A 390 40.44 1.72 11.81
C GLU A 390 39.37 2.41 10.96
N ALA A 391 38.94 1.79 9.86
CA ALA A 391 37.84 2.29 9.04
C ALA A 391 36.52 2.37 9.81
N ALA A 392 36.24 1.39 10.67
CA ALA A 392 35.04 1.39 11.51
C ALA A 392 35.09 2.49 12.58
N VAL A 393 36.25 2.69 13.24
CA VAL A 393 36.44 3.76 14.23
C VAL A 393 36.35 5.14 13.57
N ASN A 394 36.98 5.32 12.41
CA ASN A 394 36.93 6.58 11.68
C ASN A 394 35.50 6.88 11.19
N ALA A 395 34.75 5.86 10.75
CA ALA A 395 33.34 6.01 10.46
C ALA A 395 32.53 6.43 11.69
N GLU A 396 32.79 5.83 12.86
CA GLU A 396 32.14 6.19 14.12
C GLU A 396 32.46 7.62 14.56
N GLU A 397 33.72 8.05 14.49
CA GLU A 397 34.14 9.43 14.76
C GLU A 397 33.49 10.42 13.79
N MET A 398 33.42 10.10 12.49
CA MET A 398 32.73 10.95 11.52
C MET A 398 31.23 11.07 11.82
N LEU A 399 30.60 9.99 12.29
CA LEU A 399 29.19 9.99 12.69
C LEU A 399 28.96 10.81 13.96
N GLU A 400 29.84 10.67 14.95
CA GLU A 400 29.80 11.44 16.19
C GLU A 400 30.02 12.94 15.92
N GLN A 401 30.96 13.28 15.02
CA GLN A 401 31.14 14.65 14.55
C GLN A 401 29.91 15.19 13.84
N LEU A 402 29.26 14.38 12.99
CA LEU A 402 28.03 14.79 12.31
C LEU A 402 26.85 14.98 13.28
N SER A 403 26.70 14.11 14.29
CA SER A 403 25.68 14.29 15.32
C SER A 403 25.96 15.50 16.22
N ALA A 404 27.23 15.69 16.62
CA ALA A 404 27.63 16.86 17.40
C ALA A 404 27.40 18.15 16.62
N ASN A 405 27.68 18.16 15.32
CA ASN A 405 27.40 19.31 14.45
C ASN A 405 25.88 19.57 14.32
N ASP A 406 25.05 18.54 14.23
CA ASP A 406 23.59 18.67 14.18
C ASP A 406 23.00 19.22 15.50
N GLU A 407 23.53 18.76 16.65
CA GLU A 407 23.18 19.30 17.97
C GLU A 407 23.63 20.76 18.15
N LEU A 408 24.84 21.11 17.69
CA LEU A 408 25.36 22.47 17.75
C LEU A 408 24.55 23.43 16.88
N VAL A 409 24.20 23.02 15.66
CA VAL A 409 23.32 23.81 14.77
C VAL A 409 21.97 24.00 15.44
N THR A 410 21.40 22.92 15.99
CA THR A 410 20.12 23.00 16.71
C THR A 410 20.18 23.92 17.93
N GLY A 411 21.28 23.91 18.68
CA GLY A 411 21.48 24.76 19.86
C GLY A 411 21.69 26.25 19.53
N LEU A 412 22.45 26.56 18.47
CA LEU A 412 22.70 27.94 18.04
C LEU A 412 21.44 28.64 17.54
N GLU A 413 20.55 27.89 16.88
CA GLU A 413 19.32 28.45 16.32
C GLU A 413 18.27 28.80 17.36
N VAL A 414 18.21 28.09 18.50
CA VAL A 414 17.31 28.42 19.62
C VAL A 414 17.71 29.76 20.27
N GLY A 415 19.00 30.12 20.23
CA GLY A 415 19.51 31.37 20.81
C GLY A 415 19.30 32.63 19.96
N LEU A 416 19.16 32.52 18.64
CA LEU A 416 19.00 33.67 17.73
C LEU A 416 17.55 33.99 17.33
N ALA A 417 16.60 33.08 17.57
CA ALA A 417 15.22 33.20 17.09
C ALA A 417 14.36 34.24 17.82
N GLU A 418 14.82 34.86 18.91
CA GLU A 418 13.94 35.69 19.76
C GLU A 418 13.80 37.17 19.36
N THR A 419 14.57 37.72 18.41
CA THR A 419 14.55 39.20 18.20
C THR A 419 14.42 39.75 16.77
N SER A 420 14.36 38.93 15.72
CA SER A 420 14.10 39.44 14.36
C SER A 420 13.47 38.40 13.46
N ILE A 421 12.59 38.83 12.54
CA ILE A 421 12.06 37.99 11.45
C ILE A 421 13.25 37.33 10.77
N SER A 422 13.30 35.99 10.80
CA SER A 422 14.38 35.24 10.14
C SER A 422 14.37 35.53 8.65
N GLU A 423 15.55 35.59 8.02
CA GLU A 423 15.66 35.81 6.57
C GLU A 423 14.83 34.80 5.77
N ASP A 424 14.72 33.57 6.27
CA ASP A 424 13.88 32.50 5.70
C ASP A 424 12.39 32.85 5.74
N GLU A 425 11.91 33.41 6.86
CA GLU A 425 10.51 33.82 7.00
C GLU A 425 10.18 34.98 6.05
N ALA A 426 11.11 35.92 5.87
CA ALA A 426 10.95 37.02 4.92
C ALA A 426 10.93 36.51 3.46
N ALA A 427 11.76 35.53 3.13
CA ALA A 427 11.78 34.88 1.81
C ALA A 427 10.47 34.12 1.55
N ILE A 428 9.97 33.35 2.52
CA ILE A 428 8.70 32.63 2.41
C ILE A 428 7.52 33.60 2.33
N LEU A 429 7.54 34.69 3.11
CA LEU A 429 6.49 35.70 3.04
C LEU A 429 6.42 36.32 1.63
N LYS A 430 7.58 36.60 1.02
CA LYS A 430 7.65 37.05 -0.37
C LYS A 430 7.10 35.99 -1.35
N GLU A 431 7.36 34.71 -1.10
CA GLU A 431 6.80 33.59 -1.88
C GLU A 431 5.25 33.53 -1.76
N LEU A 432 4.69 33.74 -0.56
CA LEU A 432 3.25 33.74 -0.29
C LEU A 432 2.53 34.99 -0.80
N GLU A 433 3.22 36.12 -0.93
CA GLU A 433 2.72 37.33 -1.57
C GLU A 433 2.62 37.17 -3.10
N GLY A 434 3.47 36.29 -3.66
CA GLY A 434 3.49 35.91 -5.06
C GLY A 434 3.88 37.06 -6.00
N ASP A 435 4.19 36.72 -7.26
CA ASP A 435 4.39 37.69 -8.36
C ASP A 435 3.11 38.45 -8.77
N ALA A 436 2.10 38.52 -7.90
CA ALA A 436 0.87 39.29 -8.14
C ALA A 436 1.16 40.79 -8.35
N ALA A 437 2.30 41.29 -7.85
CA ALA A 437 2.81 42.62 -8.18
C ALA A 437 3.28 42.72 -9.64
N THR A 438 3.85 41.65 -10.19
CA THR A 438 4.41 41.57 -11.54
C THR A 438 3.32 41.41 -12.61
N THR A 439 2.19 40.76 -12.29
CA THR A 439 1.07 40.59 -13.26
C THR A 439 0.13 41.80 -13.34
N LYS A 440 0.06 42.67 -12.31
CA LYS A 440 -0.78 43.88 -12.33
C LYS A 440 -0.16 45.08 -13.03
N SER A 441 1.14 45.06 -13.34
CA SER A 441 1.81 46.19 -13.99
C SER A 441 1.84 46.11 -15.54
N THR A 442 1.38 45.01 -16.15
CA THR A 442 1.48 44.81 -17.61
C THR A 442 0.17 45.08 -18.38
N ASN A 443 -0.90 45.53 -17.71
CA ASN A 443 -2.23 45.66 -18.34
C ASN A 443 -2.74 47.11 -18.49
N VAL A 444 -1.85 48.11 -18.56
CA VAL A 444 -2.23 49.55 -18.69
C VAL A 444 -1.66 50.22 -19.96
N SER A 445 -1.26 49.48 -21.00
CA SER A 445 -0.84 50.13 -22.26
C SER A 445 -1.16 49.32 -23.52
N SER A 446 -2.44 49.18 -23.85
CA SER A 446 -2.89 48.97 -25.25
C SER A 446 -4.38 49.29 -25.41
N LYS A 447 -4.72 50.57 -25.43
CA LYS A 447 -6.06 51.05 -25.82
C LYS A 447 -5.93 52.09 -26.93
N SER A 448 -5.94 51.65 -28.19
CA SER A 448 -6.43 52.43 -29.35
C SER A 448 -6.27 51.70 -30.70
N ALA A 449 -7.28 51.87 -31.55
CA ALA A 449 -7.45 51.48 -32.97
C ALA A 449 -7.93 50.03 -33.20
N ASP A 450 -9.22 49.74 -33.38
CA ASP A 450 -10.16 50.18 -34.43
C ASP A 450 -9.82 49.61 -35.83
N ALA A 451 -10.55 48.57 -36.25
CA ALA A 451 -11.02 48.31 -37.63
C ALA A 451 -11.50 46.86 -37.83
N ALA A 452 -12.60 46.75 -38.58
CA ALA A 452 -13.44 45.58 -38.87
C ALA A 452 -12.81 44.57 -39.88
N PRO A 453 -13.49 43.45 -40.22
CA PRO A 453 -12.90 42.18 -40.69
C PRO A 453 -12.82 42.03 -42.23
N PRO A 454 -12.15 40.97 -42.72
CA PRO A 454 -12.85 40.09 -43.68
C PRO A 454 -12.54 38.58 -43.59
N SER A 455 -13.59 37.79 -43.79
CA SER A 455 -13.73 36.68 -44.76
C SER A 455 -12.59 35.65 -45.01
N ARG A 456 -12.95 34.37 -44.80
CA ARG A 456 -12.67 33.13 -45.59
C ARG A 456 -11.36 33.04 -46.39
N ALA A 457 -10.57 32.00 -46.12
CA ALA A 457 -10.00 31.14 -47.17
C ALA A 457 -9.56 29.77 -46.63
N SER A 458 -9.68 28.80 -47.52
CA SER A 458 -9.41 27.36 -47.49
C SER A 458 -7.93 26.95 -47.50
N GLY A 459 -7.68 25.67 -47.17
CA GLY A 459 -6.44 24.93 -47.43
C GLY A 459 -5.63 24.71 -46.14
N GLN A 460 -4.96 23.60 -45.89
CA GLN A 460 -4.43 22.59 -46.79
C GLN A 460 -4.00 21.38 -45.96
N LYS A 461 -4.21 20.18 -46.52
CA LYS A 461 -3.66 18.89 -46.07
C LYS A 461 -2.16 19.00 -45.86
N ASP A 462 -1.65 18.36 -44.81
CA ASP A 462 -0.32 17.77 -44.86
C ASP A 462 -0.35 16.32 -44.34
N ARG A 463 0.08 15.42 -45.23
CA ARG A 463 0.27 13.99 -45.01
C ARG A 463 1.76 13.80 -44.73
N GLY A 464 2.12 13.37 -43.53
CA GLY A 464 3.48 12.90 -43.24
C GLY A 464 3.74 11.50 -43.83
N PRO A 465 4.93 11.23 -44.40
CA PRO A 465 5.24 9.99 -45.08
C PRO A 465 5.78 8.90 -44.15
N ALA A 466 5.58 7.67 -44.62
CA ALA A 466 6.20 6.44 -44.15
C ALA A 466 7.72 6.41 -44.43
N GLN A 467 8.48 5.84 -43.49
CA GLN A 467 9.76 5.17 -43.70
C GLN A 467 9.72 3.94 -42.75
N ALA A 468 9.82 2.70 -43.17
CA ALA A 468 10.77 1.97 -44.04
C ALA A 468 11.57 1.00 -43.14
N GLU A 469 11.64 -0.22 -43.63
CA GLU A 469 12.20 -1.42 -43.03
C GLU A 469 13.71 -1.34 -42.80
N GLY A 470 14.15 -2.08 -41.78
CA GLY A 470 15.52 -2.48 -41.47
C GLY A 470 15.47 -3.60 -40.45
#